data_AF-A0A6P6VGZ2-F1
#
_entry.id   AF-A0A6P6VGZ2-F1
#
_cell.length_a   1.000
_cell.length_b   1.000
_cell.length_c   1.000
_cell.angle_alpha   90.00
_cell.angle_beta   90.00
_cell.angle_gamma   90.00
#
_symmetry.space_group_name_H-M   'P 1'
#
loop_
_entity.id
_entity.type
_entity.pdbx_description
1 polymer ?
#
loop_
_entity_poly.entity_id
_entity_poly.type
_entity_poly.pdbx_seq_one_letter_code
_entity_poly.pdbx_strand_id
1 'polypeptide(L)'
;MSNGEMFQKNHDELDFEFLGNIRGKDWRMQTNIYGNGSTNAGREERYGLWFDPSEDFHQYSILWTESQIIFYVDNVPIREFKRTATMGGDFPSKPMSLYATIWDGSDWATNGGKFRINYKYAPYIAKFSDLVLHGCAVDPTEQATKCDIAPKHDSIPTGITPEQRIRMQNFRKKHMQYSYCYDRARYTVPPAECVLDAMEAEGLRAFDPVTFGGAHRHRGKRHHRSRSSSSQGEASST
;
A
#
# COMPACT_ATOMS: atom_id res chain seq x y z
N MET A 1 21.53 4.99 16.22
CA MET A 1 21.18 5.94 15.16
C MET A 1 20.27 5.22 14.18
N SER A 2 19.15 5.83 13.81
CA SER A 2 18.19 5.28 12.85
C SER A 2 18.79 5.16 11.45
N ASN A 3 18.17 4.36 10.58
CA ASN A 3 18.54 4.37 9.17
C ASN A 3 18.39 5.78 8.58
N GLY A 4 17.30 6.49 8.88
CA GLY A 4 17.09 7.89 8.49
C GLY A 4 18.13 8.87 9.05
N GLU A 5 18.65 8.64 10.27
CA GLU A 5 19.68 9.49 10.87
C GLU A 5 21.06 9.24 10.24
N MET A 6 21.37 7.98 9.91
CA MET A 6 22.61 7.59 9.24
C MET A 6 22.60 7.92 7.74
N PHE A 7 21.43 7.84 7.10
CA PHE A 7 21.23 7.96 5.66
C PHE A 7 20.18 9.04 5.33
N GLN A 8 20.35 10.25 5.87
CA GLN A 8 19.35 11.34 5.83
C GLN A 8 18.75 11.68 4.46
N LYS A 9 19.45 11.38 3.36
CA LYS A 9 18.99 11.67 1.99
C LYS A 9 18.63 10.42 1.19
N ASN A 10 18.91 9.24 1.72
CA ASN A 10 18.79 7.99 1.00
C ASN A 10 18.43 6.82 1.91
N HIS A 11 17.56 7.04 2.89
CA HIS A 11 17.19 6.02 3.86
C HIS A 11 16.35 4.90 3.23
N ASP A 12 16.38 3.76 3.91
CA ASP A 12 15.52 2.61 3.64
C ASP A 12 14.45 2.55 4.73
N GLU A 13 13.22 2.19 4.37
CA GLU A 13 12.07 2.20 5.28
C GLU A 13 11.01 1.16 4.84
N LEU A 14 10.43 0.50 5.84
CA LEU A 14 9.36 -0.49 5.70
C LEU A 14 8.26 -0.16 6.70
N ASP A 15 7.05 0.05 6.20
CA ASP A 15 6.01 0.67 7.01
C ASP A 15 4.83 -0.26 7.27
N PHE A 16 4.35 -0.21 8.51
CA PHE A 16 2.96 -0.45 8.88
C PHE A 16 2.40 0.86 9.46
N GLU A 17 1.37 1.40 8.83
CA GLU A 17 0.72 2.64 9.26
C GLU A 17 -0.77 2.40 9.48
N PHE A 18 -1.24 2.57 10.72
CA PHE A 18 -2.66 2.49 11.05
C PHE A 18 -3.28 3.87 10.92
N LEU A 19 -4.10 4.02 9.88
CA LEU A 19 -4.77 5.26 9.56
C LEU A 19 -6.07 5.32 10.38
N GLY A 20 -6.08 6.22 11.37
CA GLY A 20 -7.26 6.51 12.17
C GLY A 20 -8.48 6.89 11.33
N ASN A 21 -9.65 6.86 11.97
CA ASN A 21 -10.90 7.18 11.29
C ASN A 21 -11.87 7.96 12.20
N ILE A 22 -12.92 8.49 11.59
CA ILE A 22 -14.06 9.06 12.31
C ILE A 22 -14.85 7.94 13.01
N ARG A 23 -15.56 8.29 14.10
CA ARG A 23 -16.35 7.33 14.87
C ARG A 23 -17.32 6.55 13.98
N GLY A 24 -17.34 5.22 14.16
CA GLY A 24 -18.22 4.31 13.43
C GLY A 24 -17.76 3.97 12.01
N LYS A 25 -16.50 4.27 11.67
CA LYS A 25 -15.86 3.85 10.43
C LYS A 25 -14.63 3.01 10.73
N ASP A 26 -14.41 2.00 9.89
CA ASP A 26 -13.36 1.01 10.10
C ASP A 26 -11.95 1.60 9.95
N TRP A 27 -11.00 1.03 10.67
CA TRP A 27 -9.59 1.34 10.51
C TRP A 27 -9.08 0.93 9.13
N ARG A 28 -8.04 1.64 8.67
CA ARG A 28 -7.30 1.28 7.46
C ARG A 28 -5.85 1.08 7.85
N MET A 29 -5.24 0.04 7.31
CA MET A 29 -3.81 -0.23 7.47
C MET A 29 -3.12 0.00 6.13
N GLN A 30 -2.03 0.76 6.15
CA GLN A 30 -1.18 1.02 5.00
C GLN A 30 0.17 0.31 5.20
N THR A 31 0.69 -0.26 4.12
CA THR A 31 2.08 -0.71 4.04
C THR A 31 2.81 0.10 2.98
N ASN A 32 4.09 0.37 3.20
CA ASN A 32 4.92 1.12 2.26
C ASN A 32 6.38 0.63 2.31
N ILE A 33 7.11 0.92 1.24
CA ILE A 33 8.48 0.44 1.02
C ILE A 33 9.28 1.52 0.31
N TYR A 34 10.32 2.01 0.98
CA TYR A 34 11.30 2.92 0.41
C TYR A 34 12.69 2.28 0.45
N GLY A 35 13.34 2.20 -0.70
CA GLY A 35 14.76 1.90 -0.80
C GLY A 35 15.54 3.11 -1.29
N ASN A 36 16.70 3.36 -0.69
CA ASN A 36 17.67 4.37 -1.08
C ASN A 36 17.09 5.77 -1.29
N GLY A 37 16.16 6.18 -0.42
CA GLY A 37 15.51 7.50 -0.47
C GLY A 37 14.53 7.68 -1.62
N SER A 38 13.94 6.59 -2.14
CA SER A 38 12.86 6.64 -3.13
C SER A 38 11.54 7.20 -2.58
N THR A 39 11.58 8.18 -1.65
CA THR A 39 10.42 8.80 -1.01
C THR A 39 9.48 9.51 -2.00
N ASN A 40 10.00 9.91 -3.16
CA ASN A 40 9.21 10.45 -4.26
C ASN A 40 8.38 9.37 -5.01
N ALA A 41 8.69 8.09 -4.80
CA ALA A 41 8.06 6.94 -5.45
C ALA A 41 7.49 5.97 -4.41
N GLY A 42 6.43 6.40 -3.73
CA GLY A 42 5.72 5.60 -2.74
C GLY A 42 5.14 4.30 -3.30
N ARG A 43 5.26 3.24 -2.51
CA ARG A 43 4.80 1.90 -2.81
C ARG A 43 3.65 1.52 -1.88
N GLU A 44 2.69 2.41 -1.71
CA GLU A 44 1.63 2.23 -0.74
C GLU A 44 0.66 1.12 -1.20
N GLU A 45 0.31 0.24 -0.28
CA GLU A 45 -0.91 -0.58 -0.39
C GLU A 45 -1.74 -0.36 0.87
N ARG A 46 -3.06 -0.17 0.71
CA ARG A 46 -4.00 0.07 1.81
C ARG A 46 -5.02 -1.04 1.89
N TYR A 47 -5.33 -1.42 3.13
CA TYR A 47 -6.16 -2.55 3.45
C TYR A 47 -7.21 -2.19 4.50
N GLY A 48 -8.41 -2.75 4.34
CA GLY A 48 -9.28 -3.02 5.49
C GLY A 48 -8.78 -4.23 6.29
N LEU A 49 -9.36 -4.46 7.46
CA LEU A 49 -9.05 -5.62 8.30
C LEU A 49 -10.31 -6.47 8.50
N TRP A 50 -10.15 -7.75 8.84
CA TRP A 50 -11.26 -8.67 9.12
C TRP A 50 -11.66 -8.70 10.60
N PHE A 51 -11.13 -7.76 11.38
CA PHE A 51 -11.33 -7.56 12.81
C PHE A 51 -11.22 -6.06 13.12
N ASP A 52 -11.66 -5.65 14.31
CA ASP A 52 -11.42 -4.31 14.83
C ASP A 52 -10.06 -4.28 15.54
N PRO A 53 -9.03 -3.60 15.01
CA PRO A 53 -7.69 -3.60 15.60
C PRO A 53 -7.61 -2.82 16.92
N SER A 54 -8.69 -2.18 17.37
CA SER A 54 -8.75 -1.46 18.65
C SER A 54 -9.33 -2.29 19.81
N GLU A 55 -9.92 -3.46 19.52
CA GLU A 55 -10.58 -4.30 20.53
C GLU A 55 -9.64 -5.34 21.16
N ASP A 56 -8.64 -5.84 20.43
CA ASP A 56 -7.65 -6.80 20.95
C ASP A 56 -6.28 -6.65 20.29
N PHE A 57 -5.26 -7.30 20.86
CA PHE A 57 -3.94 -7.39 20.25
C PHE A 57 -3.94 -8.36 19.07
N HIS A 58 -3.25 -7.96 18.00
CA HIS A 58 -3.02 -8.75 16.80
C HIS A 58 -1.53 -8.74 16.45
N GLN A 59 -1.08 -9.79 15.77
CA GLN A 59 0.33 -9.92 15.39
C GLN A 59 0.58 -9.26 14.03
N TYR A 60 1.43 -8.24 14.03
CA TYR A 60 1.93 -7.59 12.81
C TYR A 60 3.41 -7.90 12.66
N SER A 61 3.83 -8.40 11.49
CA SER A 61 5.21 -8.85 11.31
C SER A 61 5.73 -8.55 9.91
N ILE A 62 7.02 -8.26 9.82
CA ILE A 62 7.74 -8.05 8.57
C ILE A 62 8.86 -9.08 8.50
N LEU A 63 8.86 -9.91 7.47
CA LEU A 63 10.03 -10.69 7.08
C LEU A 63 10.79 -9.90 6.01
N TRP A 64 12.03 -9.54 6.27
CA TRP A 64 12.90 -8.85 5.32
C TRP A 64 14.18 -9.65 5.12
N THR A 65 14.48 -9.95 3.85
CA THR A 65 15.67 -10.67 3.39
C THR A 65 16.26 -9.94 2.19
N GLU A 66 17.43 -10.37 1.71
CA GLU A 66 18.07 -9.81 0.51
C GLU A 66 17.25 -9.98 -0.78
N SER A 67 16.28 -10.90 -0.79
CA SER A 67 15.52 -11.26 -2.00
C SER A 67 14.04 -10.86 -1.95
N GLN A 68 13.49 -10.63 -0.75
CA GLN A 68 12.06 -10.33 -0.60
C GLN A 68 11.74 -9.69 0.74
N ILE A 69 10.60 -9.00 0.76
CA ILE A 69 9.91 -8.48 1.92
C ILE A 69 8.51 -9.10 1.95
N ILE A 70 8.06 -9.58 3.10
CA ILE A 70 6.71 -10.10 3.29
C ILE A 70 6.10 -9.47 4.55
N PHE A 71 4.93 -8.86 4.39
CA PHE A 71 4.14 -8.32 5.48
C PHE A 71 3.09 -9.35 5.90
N TYR A 72 2.90 -9.51 7.21
CA TYR A 72 1.94 -10.44 7.80
C TYR A 72 1.01 -9.74 8.80
N VAL A 73 -0.23 -10.24 8.86
CA VAL A 73 -1.20 -9.98 9.92
C VAL A 73 -1.69 -11.34 10.42
N ASP A 74 -1.50 -11.66 11.70
CA ASP A 74 -1.84 -12.95 12.32
C ASP A 74 -1.34 -14.16 11.52
N ASN A 75 -0.07 -14.13 11.10
CA ASN A 75 0.58 -15.16 10.28
C ASN A 75 -0.02 -15.35 8.87
N VAL A 76 -0.95 -14.49 8.45
CA VAL A 76 -1.44 -14.42 7.06
C VAL A 76 -0.58 -13.42 6.29
N PRO A 77 0.13 -13.84 5.22
CA PRO A 77 0.82 -12.89 4.38
C PRO A 77 -0.21 -12.01 3.66
N ILE A 78 0.00 -10.71 3.71
CA ILE A 78 -0.89 -9.72 3.08
C ILE A 78 -0.26 -9.08 1.84
N ARG A 79 1.07 -9.07 1.78
CA ARG A 79 1.87 -8.46 0.72
C ARG A 79 3.22 -9.16 0.62
N GLU A 80 3.57 -9.60 -0.58
CA GLU A 80 4.90 -10.10 -0.93
C GLU A 80 5.54 -9.10 -1.91
N PHE A 81 6.76 -8.67 -1.62
CA PHE A 81 7.51 -7.72 -2.44
C PHE A 81 8.88 -8.29 -2.75
N LYS A 82 9.08 -8.72 -4.00
CA LYS A 82 10.30 -9.40 -4.43
C LYS A 82 11.28 -8.42 -5.02
N ARG A 83 12.55 -8.59 -4.68
CA ARG A 83 13.65 -7.89 -5.32
C ARG A 83 13.76 -8.33 -6.77
N THR A 84 13.75 -7.37 -7.69
CA THR A 84 14.08 -7.61 -9.10
C THR A 84 15.38 -6.87 -9.45
N ALA A 85 16.09 -7.33 -10.47
CA ALA A 85 17.34 -6.69 -10.89
C ALA A 85 17.15 -5.24 -11.33
N THR A 86 15.97 -4.90 -11.87
CA THR A 86 15.66 -3.57 -12.41
C THR A 86 15.36 -2.54 -11.32
N MET A 87 15.13 -2.96 -10.07
CA MET A 87 14.86 -2.04 -8.97
C MET A 87 16.10 -1.24 -8.54
N GLY A 88 17.31 -1.75 -8.79
CA GLY A 88 18.53 -1.09 -8.32
C GLY A 88 18.48 -0.79 -6.83
N GLY A 89 18.56 0.49 -6.46
CA GLY A 89 18.53 0.96 -5.08
C GLY A 89 17.14 1.03 -4.44
N ASP A 90 16.06 0.82 -5.20
CA ASP A 90 14.71 0.94 -4.69
C ASP A 90 14.29 -0.23 -3.77
N PHE A 91 15.07 -1.31 -3.74
CA PHE A 91 14.91 -2.38 -2.76
C PHE A 91 15.76 -2.09 -1.50
N PRO A 92 15.16 -2.08 -0.29
CA PRO A 92 15.88 -1.89 0.97
C PRO A 92 17.04 -2.87 1.15
N SER A 93 18.24 -2.34 1.41
CA SER A 93 19.49 -3.10 1.50
C SER A 93 20.45 -2.60 2.59
N LYS A 94 20.11 -1.53 3.31
CA LYS A 94 20.92 -0.96 4.38
C LYS A 94 20.39 -1.40 5.75
N PRO A 95 21.25 -1.55 6.77
CA PRO A 95 20.82 -1.87 8.13
C PRO A 95 19.73 -0.91 8.62
N MET A 96 18.63 -1.43 9.15
CA MET A 96 17.49 -0.66 9.66
C MET A 96 17.33 -0.81 11.17
N SER A 97 16.60 0.14 11.77
CA SER A 97 16.19 0.08 13.17
C SER A 97 14.66 0.06 13.24
N LEU A 98 14.10 -0.59 14.26
CA LEU A 98 12.66 -0.61 14.49
C LEU A 98 12.21 0.69 15.15
N TYR A 99 11.12 1.27 14.63
CA TYR A 99 10.41 2.40 15.21
C TYR A 99 8.95 2.06 15.44
N ALA A 100 8.39 2.59 16.51
CA ALA A 100 6.95 2.62 16.76
C ALA A 100 6.59 4.02 17.26
N THR A 101 5.69 4.71 16.56
CA THR A 101 5.30 6.08 16.87
C THR A 101 3.79 6.24 16.77
N ILE A 102 3.27 7.21 17.53
CA ILE A 102 1.92 7.74 17.35
C ILE A 102 2.07 9.24 17.09
N TRP A 103 1.48 9.73 16.00
CA TRP A 103 1.67 11.10 15.55
C TRP A 103 0.47 11.62 14.76
N ASP A 104 0.42 12.94 14.55
CA ASP A 104 -0.68 13.63 13.87
C ASP A 104 -0.49 13.64 12.35
N GLY A 105 -1.17 12.72 11.66
CA GLY A 105 -1.22 12.65 10.19
C GLY A 105 -2.39 13.42 9.54
N SER A 106 -2.91 14.47 10.18
CA SER A 106 -4.16 15.14 9.76
C SER A 106 -4.23 15.59 8.30
N ASP A 107 -3.10 15.88 7.67
CA ASP A 107 -3.08 16.37 6.29
C ASP A 107 -3.36 15.29 5.25
N TRP A 108 -3.35 14.00 5.61
CA TRP A 108 -3.51 12.91 4.64
C TRP A 108 -4.19 11.65 5.17
N ALA A 109 -4.04 11.30 6.46
CA ALA A 109 -4.37 9.97 6.98
C ALA A 109 -5.86 9.58 6.86
N THR A 110 -6.77 10.51 7.20
CA THR A 110 -8.21 10.22 7.22
C THR A 110 -8.91 10.80 5.99
N ASN A 111 -9.30 9.92 5.06
CA ASN A 111 -9.98 10.26 3.82
C ASN A 111 -9.23 11.35 3.01
N GLY A 112 -7.92 11.17 2.83
CA GLY A 112 -7.05 12.10 2.11
C GLY A 112 -6.90 13.45 2.81
N GLY A 113 -6.95 13.49 4.14
CA GLY A 113 -6.82 14.72 4.94
C GLY A 113 -8.12 15.50 5.14
N LYS A 114 -9.25 15.00 4.64
CA LYS A 114 -10.57 15.64 4.80
C LYS A 114 -10.98 15.76 6.27
N PHE A 115 -10.64 14.78 7.09
CA PHE A 115 -10.95 14.77 8.52
C PHE A 115 -9.65 14.88 9.32
N ARG A 116 -9.50 16.00 10.02
CA ARG A 116 -8.35 16.26 10.89
C ARG A 116 -8.59 15.69 12.29
N ILE A 117 -7.52 15.49 13.04
CA ILE A 117 -7.57 15.08 14.44
C ILE A 117 -8.37 16.09 15.28
N ASN A 118 -9.07 15.61 16.30
CA ASN A 118 -9.77 16.45 17.26
C ASN A 118 -9.25 16.17 18.66
N TYR A 119 -8.30 16.98 19.11
CA TYR A 119 -7.64 16.85 20.42
C TYR A 119 -8.58 16.89 21.63
N LYS A 120 -9.87 17.23 21.47
CA LYS A 120 -10.88 17.05 22.53
C LYS A 120 -11.12 15.58 22.90
N TYR A 121 -10.80 14.64 22.00
CA TYR A 121 -10.88 13.20 22.27
C TYR A 121 -9.57 12.62 22.81
N ALA A 122 -8.57 13.44 23.08
CA ALA A 122 -7.32 12.99 23.68
C ALA A 122 -7.54 12.45 25.12
N PRO A 123 -6.68 11.52 25.59
CA PRO A 123 -5.50 10.98 24.91
C PRO A 123 -5.82 9.93 23.84
N TYR A 124 -5.03 9.93 22.76
CA TYR A 124 -4.99 8.85 21.77
C TYR A 124 -3.92 7.85 22.21
N ILE A 125 -4.28 6.57 22.33
CA ILE A 125 -3.43 5.54 22.94
C ILE A 125 -3.22 4.41 21.95
N ALA A 126 -1.96 4.04 21.72
CA ALA A 126 -1.56 2.80 21.07
C ALA A 126 -0.84 1.90 22.09
N LYS A 127 -1.15 0.59 22.09
CA LYS A 127 -0.52 -0.38 22.98
C LYS A 127 0.28 -1.38 22.16
N PHE A 128 1.46 -1.73 22.64
CA PHE A 128 2.36 -2.70 22.02
C PHE A 128 2.74 -3.75 23.07
N SER A 129 2.77 -5.02 22.67
CA SER A 129 3.15 -6.16 23.51
C SER A 129 3.96 -7.15 22.67
N ASP A 130 4.64 -8.08 23.34
CA ASP A 130 5.27 -9.26 22.72
C ASP A 130 6.20 -8.94 21.55
N LEU A 131 7.06 -7.92 21.74
CA LEU A 131 8.05 -7.54 20.73
C LEU A 131 9.03 -8.69 20.48
N VAL A 132 9.02 -9.18 19.25
CA VAL A 132 9.97 -10.18 18.75
C VAL A 132 10.89 -9.55 17.70
N LEU A 133 12.20 -9.64 17.94
CA LEU A 133 13.23 -9.23 16.99
C LEU A 133 14.15 -10.41 16.70
N HIS A 134 14.03 -10.94 15.48
CA HIS A 134 14.92 -11.96 14.94
C HIS A 134 15.61 -11.42 13.70
N GLY A 135 16.92 -11.25 13.76
CA GLY A 135 17.69 -10.71 12.66
C GLY A 135 19.16 -10.59 13.00
N CYS A 136 19.92 -10.08 12.05
CA CYS A 136 21.33 -9.78 12.25
C CYS A 136 21.49 -8.37 12.81
N ALA A 137 21.96 -8.26 14.05
CA ALA A 137 22.36 -6.97 14.60
C ALA A 137 23.65 -6.50 13.93
N VAL A 138 23.65 -5.25 13.45
CA VAL A 138 24.83 -4.60 12.90
C VAL A 138 25.26 -3.52 13.87
N ASP A 139 26.52 -3.55 14.29
CA ASP A 139 27.11 -2.44 15.04
C ASP A 139 27.46 -1.32 14.04
N PRO A 140 26.92 -0.10 14.18
CA PRO A 140 27.24 1.01 13.28
C PRO A 140 28.73 1.40 13.26
N THR A 141 29.49 0.99 14.29
CA THR A 141 30.93 1.27 14.43
C THR A 141 31.80 0.17 13.82
N GLU A 142 31.30 -1.06 13.69
CA GLU A 142 31.98 -2.15 13.00
C GLU A 142 31.47 -2.22 11.55
N GLN A 143 32.28 -1.78 10.58
CA GLN A 143 31.96 -1.87 9.13
C GLN A 143 31.83 -3.32 8.60
N ALA A 144 31.86 -4.33 9.47
CA ALA A 144 31.80 -5.74 9.12
C ALA A 144 30.39 -6.30 9.33
N THR A 145 29.77 -6.74 8.24
CA THR A 145 28.52 -7.50 8.22
C THR A 145 28.74 -8.90 8.80
N LYS A 146 28.54 -9.08 10.12
CA LYS A 146 28.54 -10.41 10.78
C LYS A 146 27.31 -11.28 10.42
N CYS A 147 26.50 -10.88 9.43
CA CYS A 147 25.26 -11.56 9.10
C CYS A 147 25.44 -12.92 8.41
N ASP A 148 26.63 -13.22 7.89
CA ASP A 148 26.95 -14.51 7.29
C ASP A 148 27.06 -15.66 8.30
N ILE A 149 27.13 -15.35 9.61
CA ILE A 149 27.33 -16.32 10.70
C ILE A 149 26.05 -16.53 11.53
N ALA A 150 24.96 -15.82 11.23
CA ALA A 150 23.68 -16.08 11.89
C ALA A 150 23.29 -17.54 11.62
N PRO A 151 22.98 -18.36 12.65
CA PRO A 151 22.58 -19.73 12.42
C PRO A 151 21.41 -19.73 11.46
N LYS A 152 21.56 -20.43 10.33
CA LYS A 152 20.46 -20.75 9.42
C LYS A 152 19.47 -21.57 10.23
N HIS A 153 18.56 -20.89 10.93
CA HIS A 153 17.43 -21.54 11.52
C HIS A 153 16.61 -22.12 10.36
N ASP A 154 16.34 -23.42 10.41
CA ASP A 154 15.44 -24.12 9.48
C ASP A 154 14.02 -23.49 9.41
N SER A 155 13.73 -22.51 10.27
CA SER A 155 12.47 -21.80 10.41
C SER A 155 12.38 -20.44 9.71
N ILE A 156 13.43 -19.92 9.05
CA ILE A 156 13.29 -18.66 8.28
C ILE A 156 12.56 -18.97 6.97
N PRO A 157 11.35 -18.43 6.74
CA PRO A 157 10.62 -18.69 5.51
C PRO A 157 11.42 -18.21 4.31
N THR A 158 11.71 -19.11 3.36
CA THR A 158 12.39 -18.78 2.11
C THR A 158 11.46 -18.14 1.07
N GLY A 159 10.17 -18.04 1.40
CA GLY A 159 9.13 -17.40 0.60
C GLY A 159 7.75 -17.80 1.09
N ILE A 160 6.72 -17.38 0.36
CA ILE A 160 5.36 -17.83 0.63
C ILE A 160 5.11 -19.21 0.02
N THR A 161 4.58 -20.13 0.84
CA THR A 161 4.09 -21.44 0.38
C THR A 161 2.86 -21.28 -0.54
N PRO A 162 2.49 -22.29 -1.33
CA PRO A 162 1.27 -22.23 -2.15
C PRO A 162 0.00 -21.95 -1.32
N GLU A 163 -0.10 -22.55 -0.13
CA GLU A 163 -1.23 -22.32 0.78
C GLU A 163 -1.26 -20.87 1.30
N GLN A 164 -0.11 -20.35 1.75
CA GLN A 164 0.03 -18.95 2.15
C GLN A 164 -0.31 -18.00 1.00
N ARG A 165 0.09 -18.31 -0.24
CA ARG A 165 -0.25 -17.52 -1.42
C ARG A 165 -1.75 -17.46 -1.65
N ILE A 166 -2.47 -18.58 -1.49
CA ILE A 166 -3.93 -18.60 -1.59
C ILE A 166 -4.57 -17.74 -0.49
N ARG A 167 -4.06 -17.84 0.75
CA ARG A 167 -4.54 -17.00 1.87
C ARG A 167 -4.31 -15.51 1.59
N MET A 168 -3.13 -15.16 1.09
CA MET A 168 -2.80 -13.78 0.68
C MET A 168 -3.72 -13.28 -0.42
N GLN A 169 -3.95 -14.07 -1.48
CA GLN A 169 -4.87 -13.70 -2.57
C GLN A 169 -6.30 -13.50 -2.07
N ASN A 170 -6.77 -14.38 -1.17
CA ASN A 170 -8.10 -14.25 -0.57
C ASN A 170 -8.21 -13.01 0.31
N PHE A 171 -7.18 -12.70 1.08
CA PHE A 171 -7.11 -11.47 1.86
C PHE A 171 -7.15 -10.24 0.94
N ARG A 172 -6.24 -10.17 -0.03
CA ARG A 172 -6.12 -9.05 -0.97
C ARG A 172 -7.42 -8.82 -1.73
N LYS A 173 -8.05 -9.89 -2.25
CA LYS A 173 -9.35 -9.81 -2.95
C LYS A 173 -10.46 -9.17 -2.11
N LYS A 174 -10.47 -9.39 -0.79
CA LYS A 174 -11.52 -8.91 0.11
C LYS A 174 -11.21 -7.56 0.72
N HIS A 175 -9.94 -7.28 0.99
CA HIS A 175 -9.54 -6.22 1.90
C HIS A 175 -8.64 -5.15 1.25
N MET A 176 -8.04 -5.40 0.08
CA MET A 176 -7.21 -4.40 -0.58
C MET A 176 -8.08 -3.28 -1.17
N GLN A 177 -7.81 -2.05 -0.74
CA GLN A 177 -8.57 -0.85 -1.10
C GLN A 177 -7.77 0.08 -2.02
N TYR A 178 -6.44 0.01 -1.94
CA TYR A 178 -5.54 0.76 -2.81
C TYR A 178 -4.25 -0.02 -3.01
N SER A 179 -3.69 0.03 -4.22
CA SER A 179 -2.33 -0.43 -4.49
C SER A 179 -1.70 0.42 -5.59
N TYR A 180 -0.50 0.93 -5.31
CA TYR A 180 0.27 1.78 -6.22
C TYR A 180 0.50 1.13 -7.60
N CYS A 181 0.58 -0.21 -7.67
CA CYS A 181 0.76 -0.94 -8.92
C CYS A 181 -0.37 -0.74 -9.94
N TYR A 182 -1.57 -0.40 -9.46
CA TYR A 182 -2.74 -0.18 -10.31
C TYR A 182 -3.07 1.31 -10.49
N ASP A 183 -2.44 2.22 -9.74
CA ASP A 183 -2.66 3.67 -9.84
C ASP A 183 -1.98 4.22 -11.10
N ARG A 184 -2.78 4.38 -12.16
CA ARG A 184 -2.32 4.91 -13.45
C ARG A 184 -2.23 6.43 -13.50
N ALA A 185 -2.82 7.12 -12.54
CA ALA A 185 -2.68 8.56 -12.41
C ALA A 185 -1.29 8.90 -11.86
N ARG A 186 -0.80 8.10 -10.90
CA ARG A 186 0.55 8.26 -10.33
C ARG A 186 1.63 7.57 -11.17
N TYR A 187 1.37 6.34 -11.63
CA TYR A 187 2.31 5.53 -12.40
C TYR A 187 1.72 5.19 -13.77
N THR A 188 2.01 6.03 -14.77
CA THR A 188 1.55 5.81 -16.15
C THR A 188 1.94 4.42 -16.67
N VAL A 189 3.16 4.01 -16.35
CA VAL A 189 3.66 2.63 -16.47
C VAL A 189 3.90 2.11 -15.05
N PRO A 190 3.41 0.90 -14.68
CA PRO A 190 3.63 0.36 -13.35
C PRO A 190 5.13 0.16 -13.14
N PRO A 191 5.61 0.38 -11.90
CA PRO A 191 6.95 -0.02 -11.52
C PRO A 191 7.23 -1.49 -11.86
N ALA A 192 8.47 -1.80 -12.22
CA ALA A 192 8.85 -3.10 -12.81
C ALA A 192 8.66 -4.29 -11.85
N GLU A 193 8.59 -4.04 -10.55
CA GLU A 193 8.32 -5.05 -9.53
C GLU A 193 6.84 -5.43 -9.41
N CYS A 194 5.93 -4.66 -10.02
CA CYS A 194 4.50 -4.90 -9.95
C CYS A 194 4.09 -6.15 -10.76
N VAL A 195 3.43 -7.09 -10.09
CA VAL A 195 2.77 -8.23 -10.71
C VAL A 195 1.28 -7.94 -10.77
N LEU A 196 0.77 -7.62 -11.98
CA LEU A 196 -0.62 -7.25 -12.16
C LEU A 196 -1.52 -8.48 -12.24
N ASP A 197 -2.56 -8.49 -11.41
CA ASP A 197 -3.64 -9.46 -11.44
C ASP A 197 -4.92 -8.79 -11.98
N ALA A 198 -5.58 -9.45 -12.94
CA ALA A 198 -6.76 -8.88 -13.59
C ALA A 198 -7.96 -8.77 -12.66
N MET A 199 -8.12 -9.70 -11.72
CA MET A 199 -9.22 -9.70 -10.75
C MET A 199 -9.01 -8.65 -9.67
N GLU A 200 -7.76 -8.46 -9.21
CA GLU A 200 -7.41 -7.36 -8.31
C GLU A 200 -7.68 -6.00 -8.98
N ALA A 201 -7.28 -5.85 -10.25
CA ALA A 201 -7.54 -4.63 -11.00
C ALA A 201 -9.04 -4.32 -11.12
N GLU A 202 -9.86 -5.35 -11.38
CA GLU A 202 -11.32 -5.20 -11.46
C GLU A 202 -11.93 -4.84 -10.09
N GLY A 203 -11.49 -5.51 -9.02
CA GLY A 203 -11.94 -5.22 -7.65
C GLY A 203 -11.61 -3.80 -7.21
N LEU A 204 -10.38 -3.35 -7.46
CA LEU A 204 -9.94 -1.99 -7.15
C LEU A 204 -10.70 -0.95 -7.97
N ARG A 205 -10.97 -1.19 -9.26
CA ARG A 205 -11.82 -0.32 -10.08
C ARG A 205 -13.26 -0.23 -9.59
N ALA A 206 -13.81 -1.34 -9.10
CA ALA A 206 -15.15 -1.34 -8.51
C ALA A 206 -15.19 -0.54 -7.20
N PHE A 207 -14.10 -0.56 -6.42
CA PHE A 207 -13.97 0.17 -5.16
C PHE A 207 -13.73 1.68 -5.37
N ASP A 208 -12.76 2.04 -6.22
CA ASP A 208 -12.43 3.42 -6.57
C ASP A 208 -12.18 3.56 -8.09
N PRO A 209 -13.26 3.81 -8.86
CA PRO A 209 -13.16 4.01 -10.31
C PRO A 209 -12.37 5.26 -10.69
N VAL A 210 -12.25 6.24 -9.80
CA VAL A 210 -11.55 7.50 -10.10
C VAL A 210 -10.05 7.26 -10.14
N THR A 211 -9.52 6.56 -9.14
CA THR A 211 -8.09 6.24 -9.03
C THR A 211 -7.66 5.14 -10.01
N PHE A 212 -8.44 4.07 -10.14
CA PHE A 212 -8.04 2.86 -10.89
C PHE A 212 -8.63 2.74 -12.30
N GLY A 213 -9.44 3.74 -12.70
CA GLY A 213 -9.92 3.92 -14.05
C GLY A 213 -11.40 3.58 -14.24
N GLY A 214 -12.14 4.62 -14.61
CA GLY A 214 -12.94 4.70 -15.81
C GLY A 214 -12.73 6.08 -16.41
N ALA A 215 -12.33 6.18 -17.68
CA ALA A 215 -12.33 7.46 -18.38
C ALA A 215 -13.68 8.16 -18.13
N HIS A 216 -13.66 9.43 -17.72
CA HIS A 216 -14.86 10.23 -17.61
C HIS A 216 -15.62 10.11 -18.94
N ARG A 217 -16.71 9.32 -18.97
CA ARG A 217 -17.69 9.45 -20.05
C ARG A 217 -18.29 10.83 -19.85
N HIS A 218 -17.72 11.84 -20.51
CA HIS A 218 -18.45 13.06 -20.82
C HIS A 218 -19.73 12.61 -21.51
N ARG A 219 -20.84 12.62 -20.76
CA ARG A 219 -22.17 12.43 -21.30
C ARG A 219 -22.47 13.71 -22.08
N GLY A 220 -21.86 13.82 -23.26
CA GLY A 220 -22.15 14.89 -24.21
C GLY A 220 -23.65 14.86 -24.45
N LYS A 221 -24.35 15.90 -24.02
CA LYS A 221 -25.76 16.10 -24.37
C LYS A 221 -25.84 16.11 -25.89
N ARG A 222 -26.27 15.01 -26.50
CA ARG A 222 -26.69 14.98 -27.89
C ARG A 222 -27.90 15.90 -28.00
N HIS A 223 -27.69 17.11 -28.48
CA HIS A 223 -28.78 17.95 -28.96
C HIS A 223 -29.36 17.27 -30.20
N HIS A 224 -30.54 16.69 -30.05
CA HIS A 224 -31.35 16.23 -31.16
C HIS A 224 -31.82 17.48 -31.92
N ARG A 225 -31.15 17.81 -33.03
CA ARG A 225 -31.67 18.75 -34.02
C ARG A 225 -32.77 18.01 -34.80
N SER A 226 -34.03 18.30 -34.49
CA SER A 226 -35.16 17.91 -35.33
C SER A 226 -35.08 18.70 -36.64
N ARG A 227 -34.75 18.02 -37.74
CA ARG A 227 -34.97 18.56 -39.08
C ARG A 227 -36.48 18.48 -39.37
N SER A 228 -37.15 19.62 -39.42
CA SER A 228 -38.48 19.73 -40.02
C SER A 228 -38.32 19.72 -41.54
N SER A 229 -38.86 18.69 -42.19
CA SER A 229 -39.06 18.65 -43.64
C SER A 229 -40.37 19.36 -43.99
N SER A 230 -40.30 20.57 -44.52
CA SER A 230 -41.43 21.19 -45.21
C SER A 230 -41.32 20.85 -46.70
N SER A 231 -42.17 19.92 -47.14
CA SER A 231 -42.37 19.58 -48.54
C SER A 231 -43.64 20.23 -49.07
N GLN A 232 -43.53 20.69 -50.32
CA GLN A 232 -44.57 20.89 -51.33
C GLN A 232 -45.22 22.27 -51.45
N GLY A 233 -45.20 22.76 -52.70
CA GLY A 233 -45.97 23.91 -53.14
C GLY A 233 -45.57 24.42 -54.53
N GLU A 234 -45.47 23.56 -55.55
CA GLU A 234 -45.45 24.00 -56.96
C GLU A 234 -46.17 22.98 -57.85
N ALA A 235 -47.35 23.35 -58.35
CA ALA A 235 -47.93 22.88 -59.60
C ALA A 235 -49.11 23.78 -60.00
N SER A 236 -48.96 24.43 -61.16
CA SER A 236 -49.96 25.24 -61.88
C SER A 236 -51.01 24.40 -62.63
N SER A 237 -52.02 25.12 -63.15
CA SER A 237 -53.05 24.74 -64.16
C SER A 237 -54.32 24.17 -63.53
N THR A 238 -55.53 24.70 -63.76
CA THR A 238 -56.15 25.35 -64.95
C THR A 238 -57.29 26.25 -64.47
#